data_AF-A0A535S472-F1
#
_entry.id   AF-A0A535S472-F1
#
_cell.length_a   1.000
_cell.length_b   1.000
_cell.length_c   1.000
_cell.angle_alpha   90.00
_cell.angle_beta   90.00
_cell.angle_gamma   90.00
#
_symmetry.space_group_name_H-M   'P 1'
#
loop_
_entity.id
_entity.type
_entity.pdbx_description
1 polymer ?
#
loop_
_entity_poly.entity_id
_entity_poly.type
_entity_poly.pdbx_seq_one_letter_code
_entity_poly.pdbx_strand_id
1 'polypeptide(L)'
;MQVQVSLKMEIAATASLSEMEQQIQQAGQQAMREALKQAVRQWEDQHPVCPHCGAQAHRLEGTTRRVIATLFGRVTVQRRRFRCQQCGRSFCPAKSLFVELQGGTVTAPLQDAALLAGCSWPYQAASATLKRLSGAQISAEEIRLLTNRQGQQQAAQQQAEAERACASAGQEPEAVETAEQPMLVGLDGGWVCSREQKGGMEGKVAVVSSHVADLPMPSRSATFSWSERGVKRAAKPRHRLVKRCYVATFG
;
A
#
# COMPACT_ATOMS: atom_id res chain seq x y z
N MET A 1 -28.43 -3.40 -0.71
CA MET A 1 -27.71 -4.47 -1.43
C MET A 1 -27.41 -5.62 -0.46
N GLN A 2 -27.64 -6.87 -0.85
CA GLN A 2 -27.38 -8.07 -0.03
C GLN A 2 -26.70 -9.13 -0.88
N VAL A 3 -25.44 -9.44 -0.61
CA VAL A 3 -24.69 -10.47 -1.34
C VAL A 3 -24.60 -11.70 -0.45
N GLN A 4 -25.32 -12.77 -0.82
CA GLN A 4 -25.23 -14.05 -0.12
C GLN A 4 -24.12 -14.88 -0.74
N VAL A 5 -23.17 -15.30 0.10
CA VAL A 5 -22.07 -16.18 -0.30
C VAL A 5 -22.21 -17.46 0.49
N SER A 6 -22.71 -18.51 -0.14
CA SER A 6 -22.73 -19.86 0.42
C SER A 6 -21.75 -20.72 -0.36
N LEU A 7 -20.98 -21.51 0.36
CA LEU A 7 -20.04 -22.44 -0.24
C LEU A 7 -20.24 -23.82 0.36
N LYS A 8 -20.37 -24.81 -0.52
CA LYS A 8 -20.37 -26.23 -0.20
C LYS A 8 -19.23 -26.85 -0.99
N MET A 9 -18.40 -27.63 -0.30
CA MET A 9 -17.32 -28.38 -0.92
C MET A 9 -17.30 -29.79 -0.36
N GLU A 10 -16.88 -30.73 -1.18
CA GLU A 10 -16.61 -32.10 -0.75
C GLU A 10 -15.13 -32.20 -0.43
N ILE A 11 -14.83 -32.60 0.81
CA ILE A 11 -13.48 -32.85 1.29
C ILE A 11 -13.37 -34.34 1.53
N ALA A 12 -12.34 -34.98 0.98
CA ALA A 12 -12.10 -36.40 1.19
C ALA A 12 -11.93 -36.69 2.69
N ALA A 13 -12.58 -37.74 3.19
CA ALA A 13 -12.47 -38.14 4.60
C ALA A 13 -11.04 -38.51 5.03
N THR A 14 -10.18 -38.86 4.06
CA THR A 14 -8.77 -39.18 4.25
C THR A 14 -7.84 -37.97 4.13
N ALA A 15 -8.37 -36.77 3.88
CA ALA A 15 -7.55 -35.58 3.76
C ALA A 15 -6.88 -35.24 5.10
N SER A 16 -5.61 -34.86 5.03
CA SER A 16 -4.89 -34.28 6.15
C SER A 16 -5.40 -32.87 6.46
N LEU A 17 -5.17 -32.38 7.68
CA LEU A 17 -5.54 -31.02 8.08
C LEU A 17 -4.98 -29.95 7.10
N SER A 18 -3.75 -30.12 6.62
CA SER A 18 -3.12 -29.19 5.67
C SER A 18 -3.81 -29.20 4.30
N GLU A 19 -4.24 -30.37 3.81
CA GLU A 19 -5.00 -30.47 2.57
C GLU A 19 -6.41 -29.85 2.73
N MET A 20 -7.05 -30.07 3.87
CA MET A 20 -8.33 -29.43 4.20
C MET A 20 -8.20 -27.91 4.18
N GLU A 21 -7.20 -27.34 4.86
CA GLU A 21 -6.95 -25.90 4.88
C GLU A 21 -6.74 -25.34 3.46
N GLN A 22 -5.90 -25.99 2.65
CA GLN A 22 -5.63 -25.56 1.28
C GLN A 22 -6.88 -25.59 0.40
N GLN A 23 -7.68 -26.66 0.49
CA GLN A 23 -8.94 -26.79 -0.26
C GLN A 23 -9.94 -25.71 0.17
N ILE A 24 -10.08 -25.48 1.48
CA ILE A 24 -10.96 -24.46 2.03
C ILE A 24 -10.54 -23.07 1.59
N GLN A 25 -9.23 -22.77 1.63
CA GLN A 25 -8.71 -21.48 1.20
C GLN A 25 -8.97 -21.22 -0.29
N GLN A 26 -8.73 -22.21 -1.16
CA GLN A 26 -8.98 -22.09 -2.60
C GLN A 26 -10.45 -21.85 -2.91
N ALA A 27 -11.33 -22.61 -2.26
CA ALA A 27 -12.77 -22.49 -2.39
C ALA A 27 -13.26 -21.12 -1.86
N GLY A 28 -12.76 -20.68 -0.71
CA GLY A 28 -13.04 -19.35 -0.16
C GLY A 28 -12.63 -18.21 -1.11
N GLN A 29 -11.45 -18.31 -1.72
CA GLN A 29 -11.03 -17.34 -2.74
C GLN A 29 -11.95 -17.33 -3.96
N GLN A 30 -12.43 -18.50 -4.42
CA GLN A 30 -13.42 -18.56 -5.50
C GLN A 30 -14.74 -17.91 -5.09
N ALA A 31 -15.23 -18.18 -3.88
CA ALA A 31 -16.44 -17.57 -3.34
C ALA A 31 -16.32 -16.04 -3.26
N MET A 32 -15.19 -15.51 -2.79
CA MET A 32 -14.92 -14.06 -2.74
C MET A 32 -14.94 -13.42 -4.14
N ARG A 33 -14.38 -14.10 -5.15
CA ARG A 33 -14.42 -13.61 -6.54
C ARG A 33 -15.85 -13.56 -7.08
N GLU A 34 -16.67 -14.57 -6.84
CA GLU A 34 -18.08 -14.59 -7.26
C GLU A 34 -18.91 -13.56 -6.49
N ALA A 35 -18.69 -13.42 -5.18
CA ALA A 35 -19.34 -12.41 -4.35
C ALA A 35 -19.13 -11.00 -4.91
N LEU A 36 -17.90 -10.67 -5.30
CA LEU A 36 -17.60 -9.35 -5.89
C LEU A 36 -18.34 -9.14 -7.22
N LYS A 37 -18.43 -10.17 -8.08
CA LYS A 37 -19.20 -10.09 -9.33
C LYS A 37 -20.69 -9.86 -9.06
N GLN A 38 -21.25 -10.55 -8.06
CA GLN A 38 -22.64 -10.38 -7.65
C GLN A 38 -22.89 -8.99 -7.06
N ALA A 39 -21.98 -8.49 -6.22
CA ALA A 39 -22.04 -7.15 -5.65
C ALA A 39 -22.12 -6.08 -6.76
N VAL A 40 -21.25 -6.16 -7.77
CA VAL A 40 -21.28 -5.22 -8.90
C VAL A 40 -22.60 -5.31 -9.66
N ARG A 41 -23.12 -6.51 -9.93
CA ARG A 41 -24.41 -6.69 -10.61
C ARG A 41 -25.58 -6.08 -9.82
N GLN A 42 -25.68 -6.38 -8.53
CA GLN A 42 -26.75 -5.83 -7.70
C GLN A 42 -26.64 -4.31 -7.57
N TRP A 43 -25.42 -3.78 -7.57
CA TRP A 43 -25.20 -2.35 -7.60
C TRP A 43 -25.71 -1.75 -8.92
N GLU A 44 -25.44 -2.38 -10.08
CA GLU A 44 -26.00 -1.95 -11.38
C GLU A 44 -27.53 -1.98 -11.38
N ASP A 45 -28.15 -3.01 -10.79
CA ASP A 45 -29.61 -3.13 -10.70
C ASP A 45 -30.26 -2.01 -9.88
N GLN A 46 -29.55 -1.51 -8.85
CA GLN A 46 -30.00 -0.40 -7.99
C GLN A 46 -29.75 0.99 -8.60
N HIS A 47 -28.88 1.09 -9.63
CA HIS A 47 -28.48 2.37 -10.22
C HIS A 47 -28.66 2.41 -11.75
N PRO A 48 -29.86 2.14 -12.30
CA PRO A 48 -30.07 2.05 -13.76
C PRO A 48 -30.25 3.41 -14.45
N VAL A 49 -29.94 4.53 -13.78
CA VAL A 49 -30.22 5.88 -14.27
C VAL A 49 -29.15 6.36 -15.26
N CYS A 50 -29.57 7.04 -16.32
CA CYS A 50 -28.65 7.65 -17.27
C CYS A 50 -27.84 8.79 -16.60
N PRO A 51 -26.50 8.72 -16.55
CA PRO A 51 -25.69 9.75 -15.91
C PRO A 51 -25.62 11.08 -16.70
N HIS A 52 -26.17 11.12 -17.92
CA HIS A 52 -26.14 12.32 -18.77
C HIS A 52 -27.41 13.17 -18.69
N CYS A 53 -28.56 12.56 -18.44
CA CYS A 53 -29.86 13.24 -18.47
C CYS A 53 -30.81 12.84 -17.35
N GLY A 54 -30.44 11.90 -16.47
CA GLY A 54 -31.28 11.44 -15.36
C GLY A 54 -32.43 10.52 -15.76
N ALA A 55 -32.60 10.19 -17.04
CA ALA A 55 -33.68 9.33 -17.51
C ALA A 55 -33.54 7.89 -16.98
N GLN A 56 -34.68 7.29 -16.60
CA GLN A 56 -34.78 5.87 -16.25
C GLN A 56 -35.07 4.98 -17.45
N ALA A 57 -35.62 5.52 -18.56
CA ALA A 57 -35.88 4.75 -19.76
C ALA A 57 -34.58 4.43 -20.51
N HIS A 58 -34.22 3.14 -20.56
CA HIS A 58 -33.01 2.67 -21.20
C HIS A 58 -33.21 1.28 -21.82
N ARG A 59 -32.36 0.93 -22.78
CA ARG A 59 -32.30 -0.38 -23.43
C ARG A 59 -30.95 -1.03 -23.17
N LEU A 60 -30.94 -2.33 -22.84
CA LEU A 60 -29.71 -3.11 -22.73
C LEU A 60 -29.08 -3.33 -24.13
N GLU A 61 -27.80 -3.00 -24.27
CA GLU A 61 -26.98 -3.17 -25.49
C GLU A 61 -25.89 -4.24 -25.33
N GLY A 62 -26.04 -5.13 -24.35
CA GLY A 62 -25.10 -6.20 -24.03
C GLY A 62 -24.20 -5.88 -22.84
N THR A 63 -23.03 -6.52 -22.80
CA THR A 63 -22.07 -6.42 -21.69
C THR A 63 -20.67 -6.09 -22.17
N THR A 64 -19.87 -5.49 -21.31
CA THR A 64 -18.44 -5.26 -21.52
C THR A 64 -17.63 -5.80 -20.35
N ARG A 65 -16.57 -6.55 -20.69
CA ARG A 65 -15.68 -7.18 -19.72
C ARG A 65 -14.72 -6.15 -19.11
N ARG A 66 -14.48 -6.24 -17.80
CA ARG A 66 -13.34 -5.63 -17.13
C ARG A 66 -12.68 -6.64 -16.20
N VAL A 67 -11.36 -6.70 -16.18
CA VAL A 67 -10.59 -7.55 -15.25
C VAL A 67 -9.94 -6.65 -14.20
N ILE A 68 -10.14 -6.99 -12.93
CA ILE A 68 -9.52 -6.32 -11.79
C ILE A 68 -8.72 -7.34 -10.98
N ALA A 69 -7.56 -6.94 -10.49
CA ALA A 69 -6.76 -7.70 -9.55
C ALA A 69 -7.14 -7.27 -8.13
N THR A 70 -7.53 -8.24 -7.30
CA THR A 70 -7.87 -8.07 -5.89
C THR A 70 -6.99 -8.94 -5.01
N LEU A 71 -7.09 -8.77 -3.68
CA LEU A 71 -6.37 -9.61 -2.72
C LEU A 71 -6.65 -11.11 -2.89
N PHE A 72 -7.85 -11.48 -3.34
CA PHE A 72 -8.29 -12.87 -3.54
C PHE A 72 -8.25 -13.30 -5.02
N GLY A 73 -7.44 -12.61 -5.82
CA GLY A 73 -7.13 -12.97 -7.20
C GLY A 73 -7.79 -12.08 -8.25
N ARG A 74 -7.74 -12.50 -9.52
CA ARG A 74 -8.32 -11.73 -10.63
C ARG A 74 -9.82 -11.97 -10.73
N VAL A 75 -10.59 -10.89 -10.72
CA VAL A 75 -12.04 -10.91 -10.92
C VAL A 75 -12.36 -10.33 -12.29
N THR A 76 -12.98 -11.15 -13.14
CA THR A 76 -13.57 -10.71 -14.40
C THR A 76 -15.01 -10.27 -14.14
N VAL A 77 -15.27 -8.97 -14.23
CA VAL A 77 -16.59 -8.36 -14.08
C VAL A 77 -17.21 -8.13 -15.45
N GLN A 78 -18.44 -8.59 -15.65
CA GLN A 78 -19.25 -8.32 -16.84
C GLN A 78 -20.19 -7.16 -16.54
N ARG A 79 -19.87 -5.98 -17.05
CA ARG A 79 -20.63 -4.74 -16.79
C ARG A 79 -21.68 -4.56 -17.87
N ARG A 80 -22.90 -4.16 -17.49
CA ARG A 80 -23.96 -3.91 -18.48
C ARG A 80 -23.70 -2.61 -19.23
N ARG A 81 -23.97 -2.63 -20.53
CA ARG A 81 -23.99 -1.44 -21.38
C ARG A 81 -25.43 -1.12 -21.72
N PHE A 82 -25.86 0.09 -21.44
CA PHE A 82 -27.19 0.58 -21.75
C PHE A 82 -27.12 1.71 -22.77
N ARG A 83 -28.19 1.87 -23.55
CA ARG A 83 -28.46 3.09 -24.32
C ARG A 83 -29.67 3.78 -23.72
N CYS A 84 -29.52 5.05 -23.37
CA CYS A 84 -30.63 5.88 -22.90
C CYS A 84 -31.62 6.10 -24.05
N GLN A 85 -32.92 5.92 -23.80
CA GLN A 85 -33.95 6.14 -24.82
C GLN A 85 -34.27 7.62 -25.03
N GLN A 86 -33.92 8.50 -24.07
CA GLN A 86 -34.19 9.93 -24.16
C GLN A 86 -33.05 10.71 -24.83
N CYS A 87 -31.81 10.57 -24.36
CA CYS A 87 -30.66 11.28 -24.93
C CYS A 87 -29.86 10.48 -25.97
N GLY A 88 -30.21 9.21 -26.19
CA GLY A 88 -29.55 8.33 -27.17
C GLY A 88 -28.13 7.89 -26.81
N ARG A 89 -27.53 8.37 -25.71
CA ARG A 89 -26.16 8.06 -25.31
C ARG A 89 -26.04 6.69 -24.66
N SER A 90 -24.94 5.99 -24.94
CA SER A 90 -24.58 4.74 -24.27
C SER A 90 -23.84 5.00 -22.96
N PHE A 91 -24.12 4.21 -21.93
CA PHE A 91 -23.47 4.29 -20.63
C PHE A 91 -23.35 2.92 -19.95
N CYS A 92 -22.41 2.79 -19.01
CA CYS A 92 -22.26 1.62 -18.16
C CYS A 92 -22.38 2.07 -16.70
N PRO A 93 -23.44 1.69 -15.96
CA PRO A 93 -23.66 2.18 -14.59
C PRO A 93 -22.48 1.88 -13.69
N ALA A 94 -21.97 0.65 -13.73
CA ALA A 94 -20.82 0.25 -12.90
C ALA A 94 -19.54 1.06 -13.17
N LYS A 95 -19.49 1.93 -14.19
CA LYS A 95 -18.32 2.80 -14.44
C LYS A 95 -17.91 3.60 -13.20
N SER A 96 -18.87 4.08 -12.40
CA SER A 96 -18.60 4.84 -11.17
C SER A 96 -17.83 4.03 -10.12
N LEU A 97 -18.13 2.74 -9.98
CA LEU A 97 -17.45 1.83 -9.03
C LEU A 97 -15.95 1.69 -9.32
N PHE A 98 -15.53 1.91 -10.57
CA PHE A 98 -14.12 1.76 -10.96
C PHE A 98 -13.37 3.09 -11.09
N VAL A 99 -13.98 4.21 -10.65
CA VAL A 99 -13.32 5.53 -10.67
C VAL A 99 -12.12 5.54 -9.73
N GLU A 100 -12.23 4.88 -8.58
CA GLU A 100 -11.12 4.72 -7.61
C GLU A 100 -9.87 4.06 -8.21
N LEU A 101 -10.03 3.28 -9.29
CA LEU A 101 -8.90 2.62 -9.95
C LEU A 101 -8.11 3.57 -10.86
N GLN A 102 -8.61 4.78 -11.13
CA GLN A 102 -7.94 5.80 -11.96
C GLN A 102 -7.43 5.26 -13.31
N GLY A 103 -8.23 4.39 -13.96
CA GLY A 103 -7.86 3.73 -15.21
C GLY A 103 -7.05 2.45 -15.08
N GLY A 104 -6.49 2.17 -13.89
CA GLY A 104 -5.79 0.93 -13.57
C GLY A 104 -6.71 -0.28 -13.35
N THR A 105 -6.07 -1.38 -12.95
CA THR A 105 -6.74 -2.68 -12.71
C THR A 105 -6.51 -3.23 -11.32
N VAL A 106 -5.73 -2.57 -10.47
CA VAL A 106 -5.38 -3.06 -9.13
C VAL A 106 -6.23 -2.33 -8.09
N THR A 107 -7.01 -3.06 -7.29
CA THR A 107 -7.82 -2.46 -6.22
C THR A 107 -6.94 -1.86 -5.13
N ALA A 108 -7.38 -0.79 -4.46
CA ALA A 108 -6.60 -0.13 -3.41
C ALA A 108 -6.06 -1.09 -2.32
N PRO A 109 -6.84 -2.04 -1.75
CA PRO A 109 -6.29 -2.99 -0.78
C PRO A 109 -5.15 -3.87 -1.31
N LEU A 110 -5.17 -4.19 -2.60
CA LEU A 110 -4.08 -4.92 -3.24
C LEU A 110 -2.88 -4.00 -3.53
N GLN A 111 -3.10 -2.72 -3.84
CA GLN A 111 -2.01 -1.75 -3.96
C GLN A 111 -1.26 -1.63 -2.64
N ASP A 112 -1.97 -1.49 -1.52
CA ASP A 112 -1.37 -1.41 -0.17
C ASP A 112 -0.54 -2.66 0.16
N ALA A 113 -1.10 -3.84 -0.08
CA ALA A 113 -0.37 -5.10 0.12
C ALA A 113 0.85 -5.22 -0.81
N ALA A 114 0.74 -4.77 -2.06
CA ALA A 114 1.84 -4.73 -3.02
C ALA A 114 2.95 -3.77 -2.58
N LEU A 115 2.59 -2.61 -2.04
CA LEU A 115 3.52 -1.62 -1.51
C LEU A 115 4.32 -2.19 -0.33
N LEU A 116 3.61 -2.74 0.67
CA LEU A 116 4.25 -3.37 1.82
C LEU A 116 5.19 -4.52 1.39
N ALA A 117 4.74 -5.37 0.48
CA ALA A 117 5.53 -6.49 -0.01
C ALA A 117 6.74 -6.02 -0.84
N GLY A 118 6.57 -5.03 -1.72
CA GLY A 118 7.61 -4.49 -2.58
C GLY A 118 8.70 -3.71 -1.83
N CYS A 119 8.37 -3.15 -0.66
CA CYS A 119 9.35 -2.55 0.25
C CYS A 119 10.10 -3.60 1.09
N SER A 120 9.56 -4.81 1.23
CA SER A 120 10.09 -5.85 2.13
C SER A 120 10.93 -6.91 1.40
N TRP A 121 10.62 -7.18 0.13
CA TRP A 121 11.19 -8.28 -0.62
C TRP A 121 11.53 -7.91 -2.07
N PRO A 122 12.43 -8.66 -2.73
CA PRO A 122 12.56 -8.62 -4.18
C PRO A 122 11.21 -8.84 -4.86
N TYR A 123 10.90 -8.08 -5.92
CA TYR A 123 9.54 -8.04 -6.48
C TYR A 123 8.98 -9.40 -6.94
N GLN A 124 9.85 -10.32 -7.40
CA GLN A 124 9.43 -11.69 -7.72
C GLN A 124 9.00 -12.47 -6.47
N ALA A 125 9.75 -12.36 -5.38
CA ALA A 125 9.40 -12.96 -4.09
C ALA A 125 8.14 -12.30 -3.52
N ALA A 126 8.01 -10.97 -3.61
CA ALA A 126 6.81 -10.24 -3.20
C ALA A 126 5.55 -10.75 -3.94
N SER A 127 5.63 -10.90 -5.26
CA SER A 127 4.54 -11.44 -6.09
C SER A 127 4.17 -12.87 -5.69
N ALA A 128 5.16 -13.75 -5.51
CA ALA A 128 4.94 -15.13 -5.08
C ALA A 128 4.32 -15.22 -3.68
N THR A 129 4.80 -14.40 -2.74
CA THR A 129 4.30 -14.34 -1.37
C THR A 129 2.86 -13.85 -1.31
N LEU A 130 2.51 -12.77 -2.03
CA LEU A 130 1.13 -12.30 -2.11
C LEU A 130 0.19 -13.36 -2.71
N LYS A 131 0.62 -14.04 -3.78
CA LYS A 131 -0.15 -15.15 -4.35
C LYS A 131 -0.37 -16.28 -3.34
N ARG A 132 0.66 -16.66 -2.59
CA ARG A 132 0.60 -17.76 -1.62
C ARG A 132 -0.30 -17.43 -0.43
N LEU A 133 -0.19 -16.22 0.11
CA LEU A 133 -0.87 -15.84 1.36
C LEU A 133 -2.32 -15.40 1.16
N SER A 134 -2.63 -14.70 0.07
CA SER A 134 -3.97 -14.15 -0.16
C SER A 134 -4.66 -14.67 -1.42
N GLY A 135 -3.91 -15.28 -2.35
CA GLY A 135 -4.42 -15.64 -3.68
C GLY A 135 -4.31 -14.50 -4.69
N ALA A 136 -3.72 -13.37 -4.31
CA ALA A 136 -3.53 -12.21 -5.17
C ALA A 136 -2.72 -12.55 -6.42
N GLN A 137 -3.14 -12.01 -7.56
CA GLN A 137 -2.47 -12.25 -8.85
C GLN A 137 -1.99 -10.93 -9.46
N ILE A 138 -0.84 -10.48 -8.96
CA ILE A 138 -0.13 -9.27 -9.38
C ILE A 138 1.29 -9.62 -9.83
N SER A 139 1.77 -9.05 -10.93
CA SER A 139 3.11 -9.33 -11.44
C SER A 139 4.18 -8.58 -10.64
N ALA A 140 5.40 -9.10 -10.66
CA ALA A 140 6.55 -8.40 -10.08
C ALA A 140 6.73 -6.99 -10.65
N GLU A 141 6.48 -6.83 -11.96
CA GLU A 141 6.59 -5.52 -12.62
C GLU A 141 5.51 -4.54 -12.15
N GLU A 142 4.26 -4.99 -11.97
CA GLU A 142 3.20 -4.13 -11.45
C GLU A 142 3.51 -3.70 -10.00
N ILE A 143 4.06 -4.60 -9.17
CA ILE A 143 4.53 -4.26 -7.82
C ILE A 143 5.63 -3.19 -7.92
N ARG A 144 6.65 -3.38 -8.78
CA ARG A 144 7.73 -2.42 -8.99
C ARG A 144 7.19 -1.04 -9.37
N LEU A 145 6.27 -0.98 -10.33
CA LEU A 145 5.68 0.28 -10.80
C LEU A 145 4.90 0.98 -9.68
N LEU A 146 4.11 0.24 -8.88
CA LEU A 146 3.38 0.79 -7.74
C LEU A 146 4.33 1.29 -6.65
N THR A 147 5.33 0.48 -6.26
CA THR A 147 6.33 0.84 -5.25
C THR A 147 7.13 2.06 -5.68
N ASN A 148 7.60 2.12 -6.92
CA ASN A 148 8.39 3.25 -7.41
C ASN A 148 7.56 4.53 -7.51
N ARG A 149 6.30 4.44 -7.98
CA ARG A 149 5.39 5.59 -8.03
C ARG A 149 5.17 6.16 -6.63
N GLN A 150 4.89 5.30 -5.64
CA GLN A 150 4.72 5.74 -4.25
C GLN A 150 6.03 6.32 -3.70
N GLY A 151 7.16 5.69 -3.97
CA GLY A 151 8.48 6.18 -3.55
C GLY A 151 8.77 7.58 -4.09
N GLN A 152 8.47 7.84 -5.37
CA GLN A 152 8.61 9.16 -5.98
C GLN A 152 7.71 10.21 -5.34
N GLN A 153 6.44 9.85 -5.06
CA GLN A 153 5.51 10.75 -4.37
C GLN A 153 5.97 11.10 -2.96
N GLN A 154 6.45 10.11 -2.21
CA GLN A 154 7.00 10.31 -0.86
C GLN A 154 8.27 11.16 -0.87
N ALA A 155 9.19 10.91 -1.82
CA ALA A 155 10.39 11.72 -1.97
C ALA A 155 10.07 13.19 -2.30
N ALA A 156 9.11 13.44 -3.20
CA ALA A 156 8.67 14.79 -3.53
C ALA A 156 8.01 15.50 -2.33
N GLN A 157 7.20 14.78 -1.54
CA GLN A 157 6.61 15.32 -0.31
C GLN A 157 7.68 15.71 0.72
N GLN A 158 8.64 14.82 0.95
CA GLN A 158 9.76 15.08 1.87
C GLN A 158 10.61 16.27 1.42
N GLN A 159 10.89 16.39 0.12
CA GLN A 159 11.62 17.52 -0.44
C GLN A 159 10.86 18.84 -0.24
N ALA A 160 9.56 18.87 -0.54
CA ALA A 160 8.73 20.07 -0.34
C ALA A 160 8.55 20.44 1.14
N GLU A 161 8.57 19.46 2.06
CA GLU A 161 8.60 19.71 3.51
C GLU A 161 9.94 20.31 3.94
N ALA A 162 11.06 19.77 3.46
CA ALA A 162 12.39 20.29 3.74
C ALA A 162 12.56 21.73 3.23
N GLU A 163 12.15 22.00 1.99
CA GLU A 163 12.20 23.35 1.40
C GLU A 163 11.38 24.36 2.19
N ARG A 164 10.16 24.00 2.61
CA ARG A 164 9.33 24.86 3.47
C ARG A 164 9.98 25.14 4.81
N ALA A 165 10.57 24.13 5.45
CA ALA A 165 11.28 24.30 6.72
C ALA A 165 12.49 25.23 6.56
N CYS A 166 13.29 25.06 5.51
CA CYS A 166 14.44 25.91 5.22
C CYS A 166 14.04 27.35 4.84
N ALA A 167 12.95 27.55 4.09
CA ALA A 167 12.48 28.87 3.69
C ALA A 167 11.93 29.69 4.87
N SER A 168 11.34 29.03 5.88
CA SER A 168 10.87 29.69 7.10
C SER A 168 12.00 30.17 8.04
N ALA A 169 13.26 29.79 7.78
CA ALA A 169 14.43 30.23 8.55
C ALA A 169 14.98 31.60 8.11
N GLY A 170 14.32 32.29 7.16
CA GLY A 170 14.73 33.61 6.66
C GLY A 170 14.43 34.80 7.58
N GLN A 171 13.87 34.59 8.77
CA GLN A 171 13.92 35.58 9.84
C GLN A 171 15.18 35.28 10.66
N GLU A 172 16.19 36.15 10.58
CA GLU A 172 17.29 36.16 11.54
C GLU A 172 16.67 36.07 12.94
N PRO A 173 17.01 35.06 13.75
CA PRO A 173 16.60 35.06 15.14
C PRO A 173 17.17 36.34 15.76
N GLU A 174 16.30 37.16 16.39
CA GLU A 174 16.78 38.12 17.38
C GLU A 174 17.73 37.36 18.30
N ALA A 175 18.95 37.88 18.46
CA ALA A 175 20.09 37.22 19.11
C ALA A 175 19.63 36.25 20.22
N VAL A 176 19.52 34.97 19.88
CA VAL A 176 19.06 33.96 20.82
C VAL A 176 20.16 33.81 21.84
N GLU A 177 19.82 34.06 23.11
CA GLU A 177 20.67 33.75 24.26
C GLU A 177 21.32 32.38 24.05
N THR A 178 22.63 32.31 24.21
CA THR A 178 23.44 31.09 24.03
C THR A 178 22.68 29.88 24.56
N ALA A 179 22.21 29.03 23.65
CA ALA A 179 21.43 27.86 24.01
C ALA A 179 22.25 27.00 24.99
N GLU A 180 21.75 26.84 26.22
CA GLU A 180 22.46 26.14 27.30
C GLU A 180 22.78 24.67 26.97
N GLN A 181 22.13 24.10 25.95
CA GLN A 181 22.31 22.72 25.52
C GLN A 181 22.76 22.64 24.05
N PRO A 182 23.75 21.80 23.72
CA PRO A 182 24.21 21.63 22.35
C PRO A 182 23.11 21.01 21.48
N MET A 183 22.97 21.51 20.25
CA MET A 183 22.20 20.84 19.22
C MET A 183 22.89 19.51 18.87
N LEU A 184 22.16 18.41 18.96
CA LEU A 184 22.66 17.09 18.57
C LEU A 184 22.26 16.77 17.14
N VAL A 185 23.25 16.39 16.34
CA VAL A 185 23.05 15.89 14.98
C VAL A 185 23.57 14.46 14.90
N GLY A 186 22.69 13.51 14.60
CA GLY A 186 23.04 12.14 14.28
C GLY A 186 23.00 11.94 12.77
N LEU A 187 24.07 11.42 12.19
CA LEU A 187 24.17 11.12 10.76
C LEU A 187 24.49 9.64 10.58
N ASP A 188 23.82 9.01 9.64
CA ASP A 188 24.13 7.65 9.20
C ASP A 188 24.07 7.59 7.66
N GLY A 189 24.85 6.67 7.09
CA GLY A 189 25.03 6.51 5.66
C GLY A 189 25.06 5.05 5.27
N GLY A 190 24.31 4.69 4.23
CA GLY A 190 24.27 3.33 3.67
C GLY A 190 24.64 3.33 2.20
N TRP A 191 25.61 2.50 1.82
CA TRP A 191 25.96 2.29 0.41
C TRP A 191 25.01 1.27 -0.23
N VAL A 192 24.47 1.60 -1.39
CA VAL A 192 23.57 0.75 -2.17
C VAL A 192 24.12 0.60 -3.58
N CYS A 193 24.25 -0.63 -4.07
CA CYS A 193 24.63 -0.85 -5.47
C CYS A 193 23.57 -0.29 -6.41
N SER A 194 23.98 0.55 -7.36
CA SER A 194 23.12 1.18 -8.37
C SER A 194 23.46 0.62 -9.74
N ARG A 195 22.43 0.44 -10.58
CA ARG A 195 22.62 0.08 -12.00
C ARG A 195 22.89 1.30 -12.87
N GLU A 196 22.41 2.47 -12.45
CA GLU A 196 22.52 3.73 -13.19
C GLU A 196 23.83 4.46 -12.88
N GLN A 197 24.37 4.29 -11.67
CA GLN A 197 25.66 4.86 -11.25
C GLN A 197 26.68 3.75 -11.02
N LYS A 198 27.75 3.75 -11.82
CA LYS A 198 28.87 2.83 -11.68
C LYS A 198 29.62 3.15 -10.38
N GLY A 199 29.56 2.23 -9.42
CA GLY A 199 30.09 2.40 -8.07
C GLY A 199 29.03 2.16 -7.01
N GLY A 200 27.78 2.56 -7.26
CA GLY A 200 26.71 2.56 -6.26
C GLY A 200 26.20 3.97 -6.00
N MET A 201 25.29 4.07 -5.04
CA MET A 201 24.64 5.27 -4.54
C MET A 201 24.73 5.24 -3.01
N GLU A 202 25.01 6.37 -2.37
CA GLU A 202 25.01 6.48 -0.90
C GLU A 202 23.71 7.15 -0.46
N GLY A 203 22.89 6.44 0.34
CA GLY A 203 21.75 7.03 1.02
C GLY A 203 22.19 7.59 2.37
N LYS A 204 21.89 8.86 2.66
CA LYS A 204 22.22 9.50 3.95
C LYS A 204 20.96 9.85 4.72
N VAL A 205 20.98 9.58 6.01
CA VAL A 205 19.90 9.92 6.93
C VAL A 205 20.46 10.77 8.07
N ALA A 206 19.76 11.85 8.40
CA ALA A 206 20.12 12.77 9.45
C ALA A 206 18.97 12.93 10.45
N VAL A 207 19.33 13.05 11.74
CA VAL A 207 18.43 13.44 12.81
C VAL A 207 19.00 14.67 13.50
N VAL A 208 18.21 15.73 13.60
CA VAL A 208 18.56 16.93 14.35
C VAL A 208 17.67 17.02 15.59
N SER A 209 18.27 17.30 16.75
CA SER A 209 17.59 17.45 18.03
C SER A 209 18.11 18.64 18.81
N SER A 210 17.19 19.49 19.25
CA SER A 210 17.48 20.67 20.08
C SER A 210 17.25 20.44 21.57
N HIS A 211 16.75 19.27 21.98
CA HIS A 211 16.51 18.95 23.38
C HIS A 211 16.73 17.47 23.69
N VAL A 212 17.57 17.21 24.69
CA VAL A 212 17.89 15.86 25.17
C VAL A 212 17.41 15.75 26.60
N ALA A 213 16.57 14.75 26.88
CA ALA A 213 16.15 14.46 28.24
C ALA A 213 16.54 13.04 28.60
N ASP A 214 16.96 12.84 29.84
CA ASP A 214 17.10 11.52 30.44
C ASP A 214 15.70 11.00 30.75
N LEU A 215 15.19 10.14 29.87
CA LEU A 215 13.95 9.40 30.13
C LEU A 215 14.30 8.07 30.78
N PRO A 216 13.70 7.70 31.93
CA PRO A 216 13.86 6.37 32.50
C PRO A 216 13.25 5.35 31.53
N MET A 217 14.09 4.54 30.88
CA MET A 217 13.62 3.43 30.06
C MET A 217 13.53 2.15 30.89
N PRO A 218 12.44 1.37 30.77
CA PRO A 218 12.45 -0.01 31.25
C PRO A 218 13.56 -0.79 30.54
N SER A 219 14.27 -1.65 31.28
CA SER A 219 15.48 -2.37 30.87
C SER A 219 15.33 -3.35 29.69
N ARG A 220 14.16 -3.39 29.05
CA ARG A 220 13.86 -4.26 27.92
C ARG A 220 13.41 -3.41 26.73
N SER A 221 14.32 -3.25 25.79
CA SER A 221 13.98 -2.78 24.45
C SER A 221 13.28 -3.91 23.69
N ALA A 222 12.09 -3.66 23.15
CA ALA A 222 11.41 -4.56 22.22
C ALA A 222 11.96 -4.46 20.78
N THR A 223 13.06 -3.72 20.57
CA THR A 223 13.77 -3.70 19.28
C THR A 223 14.72 -4.89 19.22
N PHE A 224 14.30 -5.91 18.48
CA PHE A 224 15.02 -7.14 18.16
C PHE A 224 16.46 -6.87 17.71
N SER A 225 17.47 -7.38 18.45
CA SER A 225 18.89 -7.31 18.09
C SER A 225 19.49 -8.72 17.96
N TRP A 226 20.06 -9.04 16.80
CA TRP A 226 20.62 -10.36 16.41
C TRP A 226 21.99 -10.72 17.04
N SER A 227 22.38 -10.12 18.16
CA SER A 227 23.74 -10.30 18.71
C SER A 227 23.74 -10.77 20.16
N GLU A 228 23.28 -12.00 20.42
CA GLU A 228 23.51 -12.69 21.70
C GLU A 228 24.83 -13.49 21.70
N ARG A 229 25.93 -12.88 21.25
CA ARG A 229 27.29 -13.41 21.49
C ARG A 229 28.26 -12.33 21.95
N GLY A 230 27.82 -11.51 22.90
CA GLY A 230 28.67 -10.55 23.59
C GLY A 230 28.29 -10.49 25.06
N VAL A 231 29.30 -10.48 25.93
CA VAL A 231 29.21 -10.29 27.39
C VAL A 231 28.16 -9.23 27.73
N LYS A 232 27.28 -9.50 28.71
CA LYS A 232 26.31 -8.53 29.25
C LYS A 232 27.08 -7.30 29.76
N ARG A 233 27.21 -6.27 28.92
CA ARG A 233 27.72 -4.96 29.31
C ARG A 233 26.72 -4.32 30.27
N ALA A 234 27.22 -3.69 31.33
CA ALA A 234 26.40 -2.88 32.23
C ALA A 234 25.52 -1.90 31.43
N ALA A 235 24.27 -1.71 31.87
CA ALA A 235 23.32 -0.82 31.23
C ALA A 235 23.90 0.61 31.23
N LYS A 236 24.42 1.06 30.09
CA LYS A 236 24.78 2.46 29.91
C LYS A 236 23.50 3.30 29.94
N PRO A 237 23.49 4.47 30.58
CA PRO A 237 22.40 5.43 30.40
C PRO A 237 22.26 5.70 28.91
N ARG A 238 21.03 5.58 28.40
CA ARG A 238 20.71 5.81 26.99
C ARG A 238 19.81 7.04 26.91
N HIS A 239 20.30 8.08 26.27
CA HIS A 239 19.57 9.31 26.05
C HIS A 239 18.53 9.13 24.93
N ARG A 240 17.40 9.84 25.01
CA ARG A 240 16.37 9.86 23.96
C ARG A 240 16.19 11.29 23.45
N LEU A 241 16.21 11.45 22.13
CA LEU A 241 15.93 12.73 21.48
C LEU A 241 14.43 13.02 21.59
N VAL A 242 14.07 14.11 22.27
CA VAL A 242 12.66 14.44 22.59
C VAL A 242 11.99 15.25 21.49
N LYS A 243 12.73 16.17 20.86
CA LYS A 243 12.32 16.89 19.66
C LYS A 243 13.25 16.50 18.53
N ARG A 244 12.71 15.88 17.48
CA ARG A 244 13.50 15.30 16.39
C ARG A 244 12.88 15.60 15.03
N CYS A 245 13.73 15.98 14.09
CA CYS A 245 13.39 16.03 12.66
C CYS A 245 14.25 15.01 11.92
N TYR A 246 13.64 14.29 10.99
CA TYR A 246 14.32 13.31 10.15
C TYR A 246 14.48 13.87 8.74
N VAL A 247 15.65 13.71 8.15
CA VAL A 247 15.91 14.04 6.76
C VAL A 247 16.59 12.85 6.11
N ALA A 248 16.14 12.45 4.92
CA ALA A 248 16.77 11.42 4.11
C ALA A 248 17.07 11.98 2.72
N THR A 249 18.26 11.69 2.20
CA THR A 249 18.66 12.11 0.85
C THR A 249 19.33 10.94 0.13
N PHE A 250 19.14 10.90 -1.19
CA PHE A 250 19.80 9.96 -2.09
C PHE A 250 20.58 10.78 -3.12
N GLY A 251 21.88 10.54 -3.24
CA GLY A 251 22.79 11.25 -4.17
C GLY A 251 23.64 10.29 -4.97
#